data_AF-S5NXN1-F1
#
_entry.id   AF-S5NXN1-F1
#
_cell.length_a   1.000
_cell.length_b   1.000
_cell.length_c   1.000
_cell.angle_alpha   90.00
_cell.angle_beta   90.00
_cell.angle_gamma   90.00
#
_symmetry.space_group_name_H-M   'P 1'
#
loop_
_entity.id
_entity.type
_entity.pdbx_description
1 polymer ?
#
loop_
_entity_poly.entity_id
_entity_poly.type
_entity_poly.pdbx_seq_one_letter_code
_entity_poly.pdbx_strand_id
1 'polypeptide(L)'
;MYIVAPLIYFEGQSTRINLIGKRLRQILETAVLLVIVGTVFAGFSVSLLGIPLALAFLMGALSTPTDATATESILLDTENEY
;
A
#
# COMPACT_ATOMS: atom_id res chain seq x y z
N MET A 1 17.52 -3.40 0.16
CA MET A 1 17.25 -3.73 -1.26
C MET A 1 17.36 -5.23 -1.56
N TYR A 2 18.28 -5.98 -0.93
CA TYR A 2 18.45 -7.44 -1.15
C TYR A 2 17.25 -8.32 -0.74
N ILE A 3 16.37 -7.82 0.13
CA ILE A 3 15.19 -8.56 0.63
C ILE A 3 13.90 -8.13 -0.09
N VAL A 4 13.76 -6.82 -0.30
CA VAL A 4 12.55 -6.21 -0.88
C VAL A 4 12.34 -6.63 -2.34
N ALA A 5 13.40 -6.71 -3.14
CA ALA A 5 13.27 -7.02 -4.57
C ALA A 5 12.76 -8.47 -4.82
N PRO A 6 13.31 -9.52 -4.17
CA PRO A 6 12.73 -10.86 -4.24
C PRO A 6 11.28 -10.94 -3.75
N LEU A 7 10.93 -10.25 -2.66
CA LEU A 7 9.57 -10.23 -2.11
C LEU A 7 8.56 -9.67 -3.12
N ILE A 8 8.82 -8.47 -3.67
CA ILE A 8 7.93 -7.83 -4.65
C ILE A 8 7.84 -8.66 -5.94
N TYR A 9 8.92 -9.36 -6.32
CA TYR A 9 8.90 -10.25 -7.48
C TYR A 9 7.98 -11.46 -7.28
N PHE A 10 8.02 -12.11 -6.11
CA PHE A 10 7.15 -13.25 -5.82
C PHE A 10 5.68 -12.82 -5.65
N GLU A 11 5.43 -11.69 -5.00
CA GLU A 11 4.11 -11.08 -4.86
C GLU A 11 3.51 -10.67 -6.22
N GLY A 12 4.36 -10.23 -7.16
CA GLY A 12 3.96 -9.97 -8.55
C GLY A 12 3.57 -11.22 -9.35
N GLN A 13 4.10 -12.40 -9.01
CA GLN A 13 3.78 -13.65 -9.70
C GLN A 13 2.45 -14.29 -9.25
N SER A 14 2.05 -14.11 -7.99
CA SER A 14 0.76 -14.61 -7.49
C SER A 14 -0.42 -13.87 -8.12
N THR A 15 -0.19 -12.64 -8.60
CA THR A 15 -1.22 -11.79 -9.20
C THR A 15 -1.45 -12.14 -10.69
N ARG A 16 -2.68 -12.52 -11.05
CA ARG A 16 -3.04 -12.85 -12.45
C ARG A 16 -3.05 -11.61 -13.36
N ILE A 17 -2.03 -11.49 -14.21
CA ILE A 17 -1.81 -10.32 -15.09
C ILE A 17 -2.99 -10.03 -16.04
N ASN A 18 -3.74 -11.06 -16.47
CA ASN A 18 -4.95 -10.91 -17.30
C ASN A 18 -6.11 -10.21 -16.55
N LEU A 19 -6.20 -10.39 -15.22
CA LEU A 19 -7.20 -9.69 -14.39
C LEU A 19 -6.76 -8.25 -14.11
N ILE A 20 -5.46 -8.02 -13.95
CA ILE A 20 -4.87 -6.67 -13.80
C ILE A 20 -5.24 -5.82 -15.02
N GLY A 21 -5.02 -6.31 -16.24
CA GLY A 21 -5.32 -5.56 -17.46
C GLY A 21 -6.78 -5.11 -17.56
N LYS A 22 -7.73 -5.94 -17.09
CA LYS A 22 -9.17 -5.62 -17.08
C LYS A 22 -9.57 -4.60 -16.00
N ARG A 23 -8.79 -4.49 -14.91
CA ARG A 23 -9.07 -3.62 -13.76
C ARG A 23 -8.02 -2.54 -13.54
N LEU A 24 -7.14 -2.31 -14.52
CA LEU A 24 -5.98 -1.42 -14.37
C LEU A 24 -6.39 -0.01 -13.92
N ARG A 25 -7.48 0.53 -14.49
CA ARG A 25 -8.04 1.82 -14.08
C ARG A 25 -8.44 1.83 -12.62
N GLN A 26 -9.13 0.79 -12.15
CA GLN A 26 -9.54 0.65 -10.76
C GLN A 26 -8.34 0.55 -9.83
N ILE A 27 -7.32 -0.23 -10.20
CA ILE A 27 -6.08 -0.39 -9.41
C ILE A 27 -5.34 0.93 -9.29
N LEU A 28 -5.20 1.67 -10.39
CA LEU A 28 -4.55 2.98 -10.36
C LEU A 28 -5.37 3.98 -9.56
N GLU A 29 -6.70 3.99 -9.72
CA GLU A 29 -7.58 4.88 -8.98
C GLU A 29 -7.50 4.63 -7.47
N THR A 30 -7.60 3.38 -7.03
CA THR A 30 -7.50 3.04 -5.60
C THR A 30 -6.12 3.31 -5.05
N ALA A 31 -5.05 2.97 -5.77
CA ALA A 31 -3.68 3.21 -5.32
C ALA A 31 -3.37 4.71 -5.21
N VAL A 32 -3.72 5.50 -6.24
CA VAL A 32 -3.49 6.96 -6.25
C VAL A 32 -4.34 7.63 -5.17
N LEU A 33 -5.61 7.26 -5.04
CA LEU A 33 -6.50 7.81 -4.01
C LEU A 33 -5.96 7.50 -2.62
N LEU A 34 -5.59 6.24 -2.34
CA LEU A 34 -5.05 5.84 -1.05
C LEU A 34 -3.75 6.58 -0.72
N VAL A 35 -2.84 6.72 -1.69
CA VAL A 35 -1.57 7.44 -1.47
C VAL A 35 -1.79 8.91 -1.19
N ILE A 36 -2.63 9.59 -1.99
CA ILE A 36 -2.93 11.01 -1.81
C ILE A 36 -3.61 11.22 -0.46
N VAL A 37 -4.69 10.50 -0.18
CA VAL A 37 -5.46 10.64 1.06
C VAL A 37 -4.57 10.30 2.26
N GLY A 38 -3.97 9.11 2.29
CA GLY A 38 -3.16 8.64 3.42
C GLY A 38 -1.99 9.58 3.72
N THR A 39 -1.22 9.97 2.69
CA THR A 39 -0.05 10.82 2.87
C THR A 39 -0.44 12.25 3.28
N VAL A 40 -1.52 12.79 2.73
CA VAL A 40 -2.01 14.13 3.11
C VAL A 40 -2.44 14.15 4.57
N PHE A 41 -3.31 13.21 4.97
CA PHE A 41 -3.80 13.13 6.35
C PHE A 41 -2.67 12.82 7.34
N ALA A 42 -1.79 11.87 7.03
CA ALA A 42 -0.65 11.54 7.87
C ALA A 42 0.33 12.71 8.00
N GLY A 43 0.68 13.36 6.89
CA GLY A 43 1.62 14.48 6.88
C GLY A 43 1.12 15.67 7.68
N PHE A 44 -0.15 16.05 7.55
CA PHE A 44 -0.73 17.13 8.36
C PHE A 44 -0.82 16.74 9.84
N SER A 45 -1.19 15.50 10.15
CA SER A 45 -1.27 15.01 11.53
C SER A 45 0.10 15.04 12.22
N VAL A 46 1.15 14.61 11.51
CA VAL A 46 2.53 14.60 12.01
C VAL A 46 3.09 16.01 12.12
N SER A 47 2.73 16.92 11.21
CA SER A 47 3.18 18.31 11.26
C SER A 47 2.66 19.06 12.50
N LEU A 48 1.52 18.65 13.06
CA LEU A 48 0.98 19.21 14.31
C LEU A 48 1.92 19.01 15.51
N LEU A 49 2.83 18.03 15.43
CA LEU A 49 3.84 17.76 16.45
C LEU A 49 5.07 18.69 16.36
N GLY A 50 5.04 19.71 15.49
CA GLY A 50 6.14 20.64 15.26
C GLY A 50 7.17 20.14 14.22
N ILE A 51 6.88 19.06 13.52
CA ILE A 51 7.72 18.54 12.43
C ILE A 51 7.50 19.38 11.16
N PRO A 52 8.58 19.81 10.45
CA PRO A 52 8.45 20.54 9.20
C PRO A 52 7.58 19.80 8.20
N LEU A 53 6.68 20.52 7.53
CA LEU A 53 5.66 19.92 6.67
C LEU A 53 6.25 19.00 5.57
N ALA A 54 7.40 19.37 5.00
CA ALA A 54 8.11 18.54 4.03
C ALA A 54 8.60 17.20 4.62
N LEU A 55 9.11 17.22 5.86
CA LEU A 55 9.54 16.01 6.55
C LEU A 55 8.35 15.15 6.98
N ALA A 56 7.26 15.79 7.39
CA ALA A 56 6.01 15.12 7.75
C ALA A 56 5.39 14.38 6.55
N PHE A 57 5.37 14.99 5.36
CA PHE A 57 4.94 14.31 4.14
C PHE A 57 5.89 13.18 3.72
N LEU A 58 7.20 13.35 3.89
CA LEU A 58 8.17 12.28 3.64
C LEU A 58 7.89 11.07 4.54
N MET A 59 7.64 11.30 5.83
CA MET A 59 7.31 10.25 6.79
C MET A 59 5.98 9.57 6.44
N GLY A 60 4.96 10.36 6.07
CA GLY A 60 3.68 9.83 5.59
C GLY A 60 3.89 8.92 4.37
N ALA A 61 4.55 9.42 3.33
CA ALA A 61 4.77 8.69 2.08
C ALA A 61 5.57 7.38 2.27
N LEU A 62 6.54 7.37 3.18
CA LEU A 62 7.31 6.17 3.52
C LEU A 62 6.45 5.11 4.22
N SER A 63 5.44 5.52 4.98
CA SER A 63 4.54 4.62 5.70
C SER A 63 3.32 4.17 4.88
N THR A 64 3.00 4.85 3.79
CA THR A 64 1.82 4.55 2.96
C THR A 64 1.85 3.23 2.17
N PRO A 65 2.99 2.60 1.77
CA PRO A 65 2.90 1.32 1.07
C PRO A 65 2.25 0.24 1.96
N THR A 66 1.13 -0.30 1.50
CA THR A 66 0.35 -1.33 2.18
C THR A 66 0.87 -2.74 1.87
N ASP A 67 0.95 -3.60 2.89
CA ASP A 67 1.35 -5.01 2.78
C ASP A 67 0.16 -5.88 2.32
N ALA A 68 0.28 -6.48 1.13
CA ALA A 68 -0.78 -7.33 0.59
C ALA A 68 -0.80 -8.73 1.26
N THR A 69 0.35 -9.21 1.74
CA THR A 69 0.45 -10.53 2.40
C THR A 69 -0.35 -10.56 3.70
N ALA A 70 -0.31 -9.47 4.47
CA ALA A 70 -1.12 -9.33 5.68
C ALA A 70 -2.64 -9.28 5.40
N THR A 71 -3.05 -8.77 4.23
CA THR A 71 -4.45 -8.76 3.82
C THR A 71 -4.89 -10.13 3.30
N GLU A 72 -4.00 -10.87 2.64
CA GLU A 72 -4.29 -12.22 2.16
C GLU A 72 -4.40 -13.23 3.31
N SER A 73 -3.57 -13.13 4.35
CA SER A 73 -3.60 -14.04 5.48
C SER A 73 -4.92 -13.98 6.26
N ILE A 74 -5.50 -12.79 6.48
CA ILE A 74 -6.81 -12.66 7.13
C ILE A 74 -7.95 -13.22 6.28
N LEU A 75 -7.85 -13.14 4.95
CA LEU A 75 -8.86 -13.66 4.04
C LEU A 75 -8.84 -15.19 4.04
N LEU A 76 -7.65 -15.79 4.02
CA LEU A 76 -7.49 -17.25 4.11
C LEU A 76 -7.94 -17.80 5.46
N ASP A 77 -7.65 -17.09 6.56
CA ASP A 77 -8.10 -17.46 7.90
C ASP A 77 -9.64 -17.44 7.98
N THR A 78 -10.27 -16.40 7.42
CA THR A 78 -11.74 -16.29 7.35
C THR A 78 -12.36 -17.37 6.45
N GLU A 79 -11.74 -17.75 5.34
CA GLU A 79 -12.25 -18.79 4.43
C GLU A 79 -12.18 -20.20 5.05
N ASN A 80 -11.27 -20.44 5.99
CA ASN A 80 -11.08 -21.73 6.67
C ASN A 80 -11.98 -21.90 7.91
N GLU A 81 -12.59 -20.81 8.40
CA GLU A 81 -13.58 -20.83 9.49
C GLU A 81 -15.01 -21.17 9.02
N TYR A 82 -15.28 -21.21 7.71
CA TYR A 82 -16.57 -21.61 7.09
C TYR A 82 -16.46 -22.92 6.30
#